data_AF-A0A512N845-F1
#
_entry.id   AF-A0A512N845-F1
#
_cell.length_a   1.000
_cell.length_b   1.000
_cell.length_c   1.000
_cell.angle_alpha   90.00
_cell.angle_beta   90.00
_cell.angle_gamma   90.00
#
_symmetry.space_group_name_H-M   'P 1'
#
loop_
_entity.id
_entity.type
_entity.pdbx_description
1 polymer ?
#
loop_
_entity_poly.entity_id
_entity_poly.type
_entity_poly.pdbx_seq_one_letter_code
_entity_poly.pdbx_strand_id
1 'polypeptide(L)'
;MKRQICALAISLAALAMEAAPSVAQDLSGEWQFKRRAREGWHTGTLVIDKDGQVRQRGRNPTQDYSQCGHVVAAGGKVEIVFTSVKSKHGYSIDHFYCTVQSESALSCFNIDGIGKEDDLFRIERVGGMPASPEGRTDDACPAREKPQV
;
A
#
# COMPACT_ATOMS: atom_id res chain seq x y z
N MET A 1 7.94 -58.24 -46.20
CA MET A 1 7.88 -56.76 -46.05
C MET A 1 7.47 -56.44 -44.61
N LYS A 2 8.41 -56.06 -43.73
CA LYS A 2 8.14 -55.70 -42.33
C LYS A 2 8.11 -54.18 -42.21
N ARG A 3 6.98 -53.61 -41.77
CA ARG A 3 6.78 -52.17 -41.57
C ARG A 3 7.49 -51.74 -40.28
N GLN A 4 8.45 -50.83 -40.39
CA GLN A 4 9.06 -50.14 -39.24
C GLN A 4 8.10 -49.04 -38.78
N ILE A 5 7.75 -49.06 -37.49
CA ILE A 5 7.00 -47.99 -36.82
C ILE A 5 8.05 -47.16 -36.08
N CYS A 6 8.34 -45.96 -36.58
CA CYS A 6 9.17 -44.97 -35.88
C CYS A 6 8.31 -44.29 -34.81
N ALA A 7 8.58 -44.57 -33.53
CA ALA A 7 8.03 -43.81 -32.42
C ALA A 7 8.91 -42.57 -32.18
N LEU A 8 8.42 -41.38 -32.52
CA LEU A 8 9.01 -40.12 -32.08
C LEU A 8 8.62 -39.89 -30.61
N ALA A 9 9.58 -40.00 -29.70
CA ALA A 9 9.41 -39.55 -28.33
C ALA A 9 9.63 -38.02 -28.28
N ILE A 10 8.57 -37.27 -28.01
CA ILE A 10 8.65 -35.83 -27.75
C ILE A 10 8.93 -35.66 -26.25
N SER A 11 10.19 -35.42 -25.91
CA SER A 11 10.58 -35.04 -24.56
C SER A 11 10.10 -33.61 -24.27
N LEU A 12 8.99 -33.45 -23.54
CA LEU A 12 8.59 -32.15 -22.98
C LEU A 12 9.59 -31.78 -21.88
N ALA A 13 10.52 -30.87 -22.19
CA ALA A 13 11.29 -30.18 -21.17
C ALA A 13 10.37 -29.17 -20.47
N ALA A 14 9.92 -29.50 -19.26
CA ALA A 14 9.25 -28.57 -18.37
C ALA A 14 10.30 -27.55 -17.88
N LEU A 15 10.31 -26.36 -18.47
CA LEU A 15 10.99 -25.21 -17.90
C LEU A 15 10.21 -24.80 -16.64
N ALA A 16 10.64 -25.32 -15.49
CA ALA A 16 10.27 -24.74 -14.21
C ALA A 16 10.92 -23.36 -14.14
N MET A 17 10.18 -22.32 -14.50
CA MET A 17 10.51 -20.95 -14.12
C MET A 17 10.41 -20.89 -12.60
N GLU A 18 11.54 -21.05 -11.92
CA GLU A 18 11.69 -20.68 -10.52
C GLU A 18 11.33 -19.21 -10.42
N ALA A 19 10.14 -18.91 -9.87
CA ALA A 19 9.78 -17.57 -9.49
C ALA A 19 10.83 -17.11 -8.45
N ALA A 20 11.69 -16.18 -8.83
CA ALA A 20 12.66 -15.60 -7.92
C ALA A 20 11.91 -15.14 -6.65
N PRO A 21 12.44 -15.43 -5.44
CA PRO A 21 11.80 -15.00 -4.21
C PRO A 21 11.60 -13.48 -4.28
N SER A 22 10.35 -13.03 -4.27
CA SER A 22 10.07 -11.61 -4.24
C SER A 22 10.63 -11.08 -2.92
N VAL A 23 11.75 -10.37 -2.97
CA VAL A 23 12.27 -9.65 -1.82
C VAL A 23 11.13 -8.79 -1.31
N ALA A 24 10.70 -9.01 -0.06
CA ALA A 24 9.66 -8.21 0.55
C ALA A 24 10.12 -6.75 0.49
N GLN A 25 9.37 -5.90 -0.20
CA GLN A 25 9.76 -4.52 -0.40
C GLN A 25 9.68 -3.78 0.94
N ASP A 26 10.74 -3.04 1.28
CA ASP A 26 10.73 -2.16 2.44
C ASP A 26 9.86 -0.94 2.16
N LEU A 27 8.67 -0.94 2.78
CA LEU A 27 7.71 0.15 2.72
C LEU A 27 7.86 1.11 3.90
N SER A 28 8.70 0.81 4.88
CA SER A 28 8.88 1.66 6.06
C SER A 28 9.45 3.02 5.67
N GLY A 29 8.98 4.08 6.33
CA GLY A 29 9.37 5.46 6.04
C GLY A 29 8.20 6.42 5.88
N GLU A 30 8.53 7.63 5.47
CA GLU A 30 7.56 8.69 5.20
C GLU A 30 7.24 8.77 3.70
N TRP A 31 5.96 8.94 3.41
CA TRP A 31 5.40 8.98 2.07
C TRP A 31 4.44 10.14 1.94
N GLN A 32 4.32 10.73 0.77
CA GLN A 32 3.38 11.82 0.48
C GLN A 32 2.45 11.45 -0.67
N PHE A 33 1.24 11.98 -0.65
CA PHE A 33 0.27 11.80 -1.73
C PHE A 33 -0.51 13.08 -2.02
N LYS A 34 -0.99 13.17 -3.26
CA LYS A 34 -2.01 14.10 -3.71
C LYS A 34 -2.98 13.35 -4.60
N ARG A 35 -4.25 13.28 -4.20
CA ARG A 35 -5.31 12.60 -4.95
C ARG A 35 -6.48 13.55 -5.21
N ARG A 36 -7.19 13.32 -6.31
CA ARG A 36 -8.46 14.01 -6.58
C ARG A 36 -9.59 13.15 -6.02
N ALA A 37 -10.44 13.76 -5.19
CA ALA A 37 -11.64 13.16 -4.65
C ALA A 37 -12.87 13.93 -5.14
N ARG A 38 -14.06 13.43 -4.83
CA ARG A 38 -15.35 14.06 -5.21
C ARG A 38 -15.46 15.50 -4.72
N GLU A 39 -14.96 15.77 -3.52
CA GLU A 39 -15.04 17.09 -2.87
C GLU A 39 -13.86 18.02 -3.23
N GLY A 40 -12.88 17.53 -3.99
CA GLY A 40 -11.72 18.29 -4.42
C GLY A 40 -10.39 17.57 -4.13
N TRP A 41 -9.31 18.33 -4.04
CA TRP A 41 -7.97 17.76 -3.82
C TRP A 41 -7.79 17.33 -2.37
N HIS A 42 -7.36 16.08 -2.19
CA HIS A 42 -6.87 15.54 -0.93
C HIS A 42 -5.35 15.44 -1.00
N THR A 43 -4.66 15.91 0.04
CA THR A 43 -3.21 15.82 0.16
C THR A 43 -2.85 15.27 1.52
N GLY A 44 -1.74 14.54 1.64
CA GLY A 44 -1.31 14.09 2.95
C GLY A 44 0.03 13.36 2.95
N THR A 45 0.41 12.98 4.16
CA THR A 45 1.62 12.22 4.48
C THR A 45 1.21 10.92 5.16
N LEU A 46 1.88 9.82 4.81
CA LEU A 46 1.81 8.54 5.50
C LEU A 46 3.17 8.26 6.15
N VAL A 47 3.15 7.72 7.35
CA VAL A 47 4.32 7.14 8.01
C VAL A 47 4.04 5.66 8.21
N ILE A 48 4.84 4.83 7.56
CA ILE A 48 4.79 3.37 7.67
C ILE A 48 5.97 2.95 8.55
N ASP A 49 5.71 2.25 9.64
CA ASP A 49 6.78 1.71 10.48
C ASP A 49 7.27 0.33 10.01
N LYS A 50 8.30 -0.19 10.68
CA LYS A 50 8.91 -1.48 10.34
C LYS A 50 7.99 -2.68 10.56
N ASP A 51 6.96 -2.52 11.39
CA ASP A 51 5.98 -3.55 11.70
C ASP A 51 4.76 -3.46 10.75
N GLY A 52 4.79 -2.54 9.77
CA GLY A 52 3.72 -2.33 8.80
C GLY A 52 2.56 -1.51 9.34
N GLN A 53 2.68 -0.85 10.50
CA GLN A 53 1.66 0.08 10.97
C GLN A 53 1.75 1.39 10.20
N VAL A 54 0.59 1.98 9.92
CA VAL A 54 0.49 3.22 9.13
C VAL A 54 -0.23 4.29 9.94
N ARG A 55 0.36 5.48 9.91
CA ARG A 55 -0.28 6.72 10.38
C ARG A 55 -0.36 7.69 9.20
N GLN A 56 -1.52 8.28 8.98
CA GLN A 56 -1.72 9.27 7.94
C GLN A 56 -2.20 10.58 8.53
N ARG A 57 -1.62 11.69 8.06
CA ARG A 57 -2.19 13.03 8.19
C ARG A 57 -2.60 13.52 6.83
N GLY A 58 -3.85 13.93 6.68
CA GLY A 58 -4.38 14.42 5.43
C GLY A 58 -5.16 15.71 5.59
N ARG A 59 -5.38 16.37 4.45
CA ARG A 59 -6.19 17.57 4.30
C ARG A 59 -7.07 17.39 3.07
N ASN A 60 -8.36 17.70 3.22
CA ASN A 60 -9.27 17.94 2.11
C ASN A 60 -9.71 19.41 2.12
N PRO A 61 -10.58 19.87 1.19
CA PRO A 61 -10.97 21.27 1.14
C PRO A 61 -11.73 21.80 2.37
N THR A 62 -12.27 20.91 3.21
CA THR A 62 -13.16 21.28 4.32
C THR A 62 -12.54 21.05 5.69
N GLN A 63 -11.52 20.19 5.80
CA GLN A 63 -10.91 19.82 7.07
C GLN A 63 -9.55 19.13 6.94
N ASP A 64 -8.81 19.17 8.05
CA ASP A 64 -7.71 18.25 8.31
C ASP A 64 -8.27 16.96 8.94
N TYR A 65 -7.63 15.83 8.66
CA TYR A 65 -7.98 14.52 9.20
C TYR A 65 -6.72 13.68 9.48
N SER A 66 -6.87 12.66 10.31
CA SER A 66 -5.82 11.69 10.60
C SER A 66 -6.38 10.29 10.59
N GLN A 67 -5.65 9.33 10.02
CA GLN A 67 -6.06 7.93 9.96
C GLN A 67 -4.94 7.02 10.46
N CYS A 68 -5.32 5.85 10.99
CA CYS A 68 -4.39 4.84 11.46
C CYS A 68 -4.79 3.48 10.89
N GLY A 69 -3.81 2.62 10.65
CA GLY A 69 -4.05 1.38 9.92
C GLY A 69 -2.80 0.52 9.80
N HIS A 70 -2.80 -0.38 8.83
CA HIS A 70 -1.69 -1.27 8.54
C HIS A 70 -1.50 -1.50 7.04
N VAL A 71 -0.33 -2.03 6.68
CA VAL A 71 0.02 -2.42 5.31
C VAL A 71 -0.09 -3.93 5.15
N VAL A 72 -0.67 -4.36 4.05
CA VAL A 72 -0.57 -5.74 3.55
C VAL A 72 0.12 -5.70 2.19
N ALA A 73 1.23 -6.40 2.03
CA ALA A 73 1.99 -6.39 0.78
C ALA A 73 2.29 -7.82 0.29
N ALA A 74 1.98 -8.10 -0.97
CA ALA A 74 2.25 -9.39 -1.60
C ALA A 74 2.38 -9.24 -3.12
N GLY A 75 3.44 -9.83 -3.71
CA GLY A 75 3.61 -9.89 -5.17
C GLY A 75 3.56 -8.53 -5.89
N GLY A 76 4.18 -7.49 -5.30
CA GLY A 76 4.19 -6.12 -5.86
C GLY A 76 2.88 -5.33 -5.68
N LYS A 77 1.86 -5.95 -5.05
CA LYS A 77 0.64 -5.27 -4.61
C LYS A 77 0.81 -4.84 -3.16
N VAL A 78 0.29 -3.66 -2.85
CA VAL A 78 0.32 -3.05 -1.53
C VAL A 78 -1.08 -2.55 -1.21
N GLU A 79 -1.63 -2.97 -0.08
CA GLU A 79 -2.87 -2.46 0.47
C GLU A 79 -2.56 -1.68 1.74
N ILE A 80 -3.04 -0.44 1.82
CA ILE A 80 -2.96 0.39 3.02
C ILE A 80 -4.39 0.44 3.57
N VAL A 81 -4.61 -0.31 4.64
CA VAL A 81 -5.92 -0.51 5.26
C VAL A 81 -6.00 0.39 6.49
N PHE A 82 -6.72 1.50 6.38
CA PHE A 82 -7.03 2.32 7.55
C PHE A 82 -8.17 1.69 8.35
N THR A 83 -8.09 1.79 9.67
CA THR A 83 -9.01 1.17 10.63
C THR A 83 -9.64 2.20 11.58
N SER A 84 -9.05 3.39 11.67
CA SER A 84 -9.61 4.51 12.44
C SER A 84 -9.37 5.84 11.75
N VAL A 85 -10.25 6.80 12.01
CA VAL A 85 -10.14 8.19 11.56
C VAL A 85 -10.48 9.17 12.69
N LYS A 86 -9.72 10.26 12.76
CA LYS A 86 -10.03 11.45 13.56
C LYS A 86 -10.18 12.64 12.62
N SER A 87 -11.34 13.27 12.64
CA SER A 87 -11.69 14.42 11.81
C SER A 87 -12.70 15.31 12.55
N LYS A 88 -12.82 16.58 12.14
CA LYS A 88 -13.77 17.52 12.76
C LYS A 88 -15.20 17.24 12.32
N HIS A 89 -15.38 16.85 11.07
CA HIS A 89 -16.63 16.49 10.42
C HIS A 89 -16.57 15.03 9.98
N GLY A 90 -17.71 14.45 9.59
CA GLY A 90 -17.75 13.08 9.08
C GLY A 90 -16.72 12.86 7.97
N TYR A 91 -15.98 11.75 8.06
CA TYR A 91 -14.98 11.35 7.07
C TYR A 91 -15.02 9.82 6.96
N SER A 92 -15.09 9.33 5.72
CA SER A 92 -15.06 7.89 5.45
C SER A 92 -13.63 7.38 5.54
N ILE A 93 -13.42 6.27 6.23
CA ILE A 93 -12.12 5.62 6.28
C ILE A 93 -11.69 5.23 4.86
N ASP A 94 -10.46 5.57 4.50
CA ASP A 94 -9.86 5.27 3.20
C ASP A 94 -9.33 3.82 3.17
N HIS A 95 -9.22 3.24 1.97
CA HIS A 95 -8.48 2.01 1.70
C HIS A 95 -7.72 2.19 0.40
N PHE A 96 -6.39 2.29 0.49
CA PHE A 96 -5.56 2.47 -0.70
C PHE A 96 -5.11 1.12 -1.24
N TYR A 97 -5.40 0.88 -2.50
CA TYR A 97 -4.93 -0.27 -3.25
C TYR A 97 -3.87 0.20 -4.22
N CYS A 98 -2.65 -0.30 -4.05
CA CYS A 98 -1.46 0.19 -4.71
C CYS A 98 -0.71 -0.92 -5.45
N THR A 99 -0.05 -0.53 -6.53
CA THR A 99 0.98 -1.33 -7.20
C THR A 99 2.30 -0.60 -7.08
N VAL A 100 3.33 -1.33 -6.70
CA VAL A 100 4.71 -0.83 -6.65
C VAL A 100 5.15 -0.40 -8.03
N GLN A 101 5.70 0.81 -8.14
CA GLN A 101 6.35 1.30 -9.37
C GLN A 101 7.88 1.35 -9.21
N SER A 102 8.37 1.71 -8.03
CA SER A 102 9.79 1.72 -7.66
C SER A 102 9.94 1.66 -6.14
N GLU A 103 11.17 1.68 -5.63
CA GLU A 103 11.47 1.82 -4.19
C GLU A 103 10.90 3.11 -3.56
N SER A 104 10.61 4.11 -4.39
CA SER A 104 10.18 5.45 -3.98
C SER A 104 8.80 5.84 -4.48
N ALA A 105 8.07 4.96 -5.17
CA ALA A 105 6.78 5.28 -5.76
C ALA A 105 5.80 4.11 -5.78
N LEU A 106 4.56 4.41 -5.40
CA LEU A 106 3.39 3.55 -5.52
C LEU A 106 2.37 4.23 -6.44
N SER A 107 1.68 3.43 -7.27
CA SER A 107 0.51 3.86 -8.02
C SER A 107 -0.74 3.28 -7.37
N CYS A 108 -1.67 4.13 -6.95
CA CYS A 108 -2.76 3.76 -6.06
C CYS A 108 -4.13 4.23 -6.57
N PHE A 109 -5.18 3.54 -6.13
CA PHE A 109 -6.56 4.05 -6.11
C PHE A 109 -7.15 3.90 -4.72
N ASN A 110 -8.22 4.64 -4.43
CA ASN A 110 -8.91 4.63 -3.14
C ASN A 110 -10.26 3.92 -3.25
N ILE A 111 -10.62 3.15 -2.22
CA ILE A 111 -11.99 2.75 -1.94
C ILE A 111 -12.33 3.25 -0.54
N ASP A 112 -13.43 3.98 -0.41
CA ASP A 112 -13.94 4.44 0.87
C ASP A 112 -15.39 3.99 1.10
N GLY A 113 -16.00 4.44 2.20
CA GLY A 113 -17.41 4.16 2.53
C GLY A 113 -18.44 4.67 1.50
N ILE A 114 -18.02 5.47 0.51
CA ILE A 114 -18.85 5.99 -0.59
C ILE A 114 -18.57 5.24 -1.91
N GLY A 115 -17.49 4.48 -1.99
CA GLY A 115 -17.16 3.57 -3.08
C GLY A 115 -15.75 3.75 -3.61
N LYS A 116 -15.49 3.15 -4.78
CA LYS A 116 -14.20 3.27 -5.47
C LYS A 116 -14.09 4.63 -6.17
N GLU A 117 -12.94 5.27 -6.04
CA GLU A 117 -12.52 6.38 -6.89
C GLU A 117 -11.74 5.84 -8.09
N ASP A 118 -12.09 6.29 -9.30
CA ASP A 118 -11.46 5.81 -10.55
C ASP A 118 -10.12 6.49 -10.86
N ASP A 119 -9.81 7.60 -10.18
CA ASP A 119 -8.58 8.36 -10.39
C ASP A 119 -7.39 7.67 -9.72
N LEU A 120 -6.43 7.24 -10.54
CA LEU A 120 -5.13 6.80 -10.05
C LEU A 120 -4.34 7.99 -9.51
N PHE A 121 -3.71 7.80 -8.35
CA PHE A 121 -2.81 8.78 -7.75
C PHE A 121 -1.48 8.12 -7.36
N ARG A 122 -0.44 8.95 -7.23
CA ARG A 122 0.89 8.49 -6.80
C ARG A 122 1.08 8.75 -5.32
N ILE A 123 1.68 7.78 -4.65
CA ILE A 123 2.26 7.94 -3.32
C ILE A 123 3.78 7.86 -3.49
N GLU A 124 4.50 8.87 -3.03
CA GLU A 124 5.94 9.01 -3.25
C GLU A 124 6.68 9.12 -1.92
N ARG A 125 7.84 8.46 -1.83
CA ARG A 125 8.67 8.47 -0.62
C ARG A 125 9.27 9.85 -0.42
N VAL A 126 9.14 10.39 0.79
CA VAL A 126 9.85 11.62 1.20
C VAL A 126 11.30 11.21 1.50
N GLY A 127 12.26 11.81 0.79
CA GLY A 127 13.59 11.23 0.56
C GLY A 127 14.34 10.67 1.78
N GLY A 128 15.00 9.51 1.59
CA GLY A 128 16.23 9.02 2.22
C GLY A 128 16.35 8.87 3.74
N MET A 129 15.51 9.49 4.55
CA MET A 129 15.62 9.44 6.00
C MET A 129 14.63 8.43 6.59
N PRO A 130 15.08 7.57 7.53
CA PRO A 130 14.17 6.69 8.26
C PRO A 130 13.13 7.55 8.97
N ALA A 131 11.88 7.08 8.97
CA ALA A 131 10.78 7.73 9.67
C ALA A 131 11.24 8.09 11.10
N SER A 132 11.18 9.38 11.45
CA SER A 132 11.45 9.79 12.82
C SER A 132 10.36 9.20 13.71
N PRO A 133 10.70 8.39 14.73
CA PRO A 133 9.72 7.76 15.61
C PRO A 133 8.97 8.77 16.49
N GLU A 134 9.36 10.06 16.45
CA GLU A 134 8.92 11.10 17.39
C GLU A 134 8.08 12.21 16.75
N GLY A 135 7.50 11.95 15.57
CA GLY A 135 6.54 12.85 14.93
C GLY A 135 5.19 12.89 15.66
N ARG A 136 5.15 13.48 16.86
CA ARG A 136 3.95 13.93 17.62
C ARG A 136 2.77 12.98 17.47
N THR A 137 2.67 12.00 18.37
CA THR A 137 1.53 11.08 18.50
C THR A 137 0.21 11.86 18.36
N ASP A 138 -0.43 11.75 17.20
CA ASP A 138 -1.81 12.19 17.05
C ASP A 138 -2.66 11.24 17.89
N ASP A 139 -3.50 11.78 18.78
CA ASP A 139 -4.40 10.99 19.63
C ASP A 139 -5.44 10.15 18.83
N ALA A 140 -5.32 10.09 17.50
CA ALA A 140 -6.11 9.27 16.59
C ALA A 140 -5.66 7.80 16.58
N CYS A 141 -4.37 7.54 16.84
CA CYS A 141 -3.84 6.19 16.79
C CYS A 141 -3.80 5.60 18.20
N PRO A 142 -4.47 4.47 18.44
CA PRO A 142 -4.36 3.80 19.73
C PRO A 142 -2.88 3.52 20.03
N ALA A 143 -2.52 3.58 21.31
CA ALA A 143 -1.22 3.12 21.75
C ALA A 143 -1.05 1.66 21.30
N ARG A 144 0.13 1.33 20.78
CA ARG A 144 0.47 0.00 20.27
C ARG A 144 -0.03 -1.08 21.24
N GLU A 145 -0.98 -1.92 20.81
CA GLU A 145 -1.17 -3.19 21.49
C GLU A 145 0.08 -4.03 21.19
N LYS A 146 0.82 -4.37 22.25
CA LYS A 146 1.98 -5.25 22.11
C LYS A 146 1.50 -6.57 21.49
N PRO A 147 2.29 -7.18 20.59
CA PRO A 147 1.98 -8.53 20.12
C PRO A 147 1.75 -9.43 21.33
N GLN A 148 0.60 -10.11 21.38
CA GLN A 148 0.43 -11.22 22.31
C GLN A 148 1.39 -12.32 21.85
N VAL A 149 2.36 -12.63 22.72
CA VAL A 149 3.41 -13.65 22.52
C VAL A 149 2.81 -15.04 22.68
#